data_AF-A0A7Z2GDL2-F1
#
_entry.id   AF-A0A7Z2GDL2-F1
#
_cell.length_a   1.000
_cell.length_b   1.000
_cell.length_c   1.000
_cell.angle_alpha   90.00
_cell.angle_beta   90.00
_cell.angle_gamma   90.00
#
_symmetry.space_group_name_H-M   'P 1'
#
loop_
_entity.id
_entity.type
_entity.pdbx_description
1 polymer ?
#
loop_
_entity_poly.entity_id
_entity_poly.type
_entity_poly.pdbx_seq_one_letter_code
_entity_poly.pdbx_strand_id
1 'polypeptide(L)'
;MALKHLPPTFCWSRIGPEAGVDLPTLILRKEWERRQGGGRFLWGIGQSLGSSAQVAALRTGSLLALFSAAASRPRAAQDKRGKRAGVVVWNAWVDASGQVRQLPQHVFVTSSATLPSGAAREHHYALVCVSPTELSVGSSLRVFPERLRSVSTAKPPGRSQGTVVVDCVERAAEPAGKSHSLVFTAELEAPYFVRLTQPTLVKARDLAAIHEAARMGDFDTYANLTKRVRSEACAQQPRGVTRDLFDVPPADHTASSRLGGARTRHVSRAGDWTQLTMELLHGDSLPFTRGRGCATLF
;
A
#
# COMPACT_ATOMS: atom_id res chain seq x y z
N MET A 1 14.03 -12.99 -7.37
CA MET A 1 15.40 -12.52 -7.06
C MET A 1 15.74 -12.90 -5.61
N ALA A 2 16.96 -13.36 -5.33
CA ALA A 2 17.43 -13.59 -3.96
C ALA A 2 18.30 -12.42 -3.50
N LEU A 3 17.79 -11.58 -2.59
CA LEU A 3 18.54 -10.47 -2.02
C LEU A 3 19.61 -10.98 -1.05
N LYS A 4 20.84 -10.49 -1.17
CA LYS A 4 21.95 -10.80 -0.24
C LYS A 4 22.06 -9.79 0.90
N HIS A 5 21.62 -8.56 0.67
CA HIS A 5 21.60 -7.48 1.65
C HIS A 5 20.31 -6.65 1.46
N LEU A 6 19.94 -5.88 2.49
CA LEU A 6 18.86 -4.92 2.35
C LEU A 6 19.31 -3.77 1.42
N PRO A 7 18.45 -3.28 0.53
CA PRO A 7 18.73 -2.06 -0.23
C PRO A 7 18.77 -0.84 0.71
N PRO A 8 19.47 0.25 0.32
CA PRO A 8 19.58 1.46 1.14
C PRO A 8 18.23 2.14 1.35
N THR A 9 17.32 2.08 0.37
CA THR A 9 15.94 2.58 0.47
C THR A 9 14.97 1.51 -0.01
N PHE A 10 13.86 1.30 0.70
CA PHE A 10 12.81 0.37 0.30
C PHE A 10 11.46 0.69 0.93
N CYS A 11 10.39 0.14 0.34
CA CYS A 11 9.08 0.07 0.96
C CYS A 11 9.01 -1.16 1.86
N TRP A 12 8.96 -0.96 3.17
CA TRP A 12 8.82 -2.04 4.13
C TRP A 12 7.35 -2.26 4.49
N SER A 13 6.88 -3.51 4.37
CA SER A 13 5.51 -3.91 4.75
C SER A 13 5.56 -5.07 5.74
N ARG A 14 4.85 -4.93 6.87
CA ARG A 14 4.66 -6.00 7.85
C ARG A 14 3.35 -6.72 7.54
N ILE A 15 3.46 -8.00 7.26
CA ILE A 15 2.34 -8.83 6.82
C ILE A 15 2.05 -9.90 7.86
N GLY A 16 0.78 -10.07 8.17
CA GLY A 16 0.32 -11.07 9.11
C GLY A 16 -0.86 -11.84 8.54
N PRO A 17 -1.28 -12.92 9.21
CA PRO A 17 -2.52 -13.58 8.88
C PRO A 17 -3.68 -12.58 8.94
N GLU A 18 -4.46 -12.52 7.88
CA GLU A 18 -5.57 -11.57 7.70
C GLU A 18 -6.89 -12.32 7.63
N ALA A 19 -7.90 -11.86 8.39
CA ALA A 19 -9.26 -12.40 8.36
C ALA A 19 -9.36 -13.94 8.53
N GLY A 20 -8.43 -14.55 9.27
CA GLY A 20 -8.39 -16.01 9.51
C GLY A 20 -7.68 -16.82 8.43
N VAL A 21 -7.02 -16.17 7.46
CA VAL A 21 -6.19 -16.82 6.45
C VAL A 21 -4.74 -16.81 6.92
N ASP A 22 -4.07 -17.97 6.86
CA ASP A 22 -2.65 -18.05 7.16
C ASP A 22 -1.78 -17.36 6.10
N LEU A 23 -0.53 -17.10 6.47
CA LEU A 23 0.39 -16.37 5.62
C LEU A 23 0.73 -17.10 4.30
N PRO A 24 1.01 -18.43 4.29
CA PRO A 24 1.21 -19.17 3.05
C PRO A 24 0.03 -19.08 2.08
N THR A 25 -1.19 -19.21 2.58
CA THR A 25 -2.42 -19.11 1.76
C THR A 25 -2.58 -17.71 1.18
N LEU A 26 -2.27 -16.65 1.95
CA LEU A 26 -2.29 -15.28 1.43
C LEU A 26 -1.27 -15.08 0.29
N ILE A 27 -0.08 -15.66 0.42
CA ILE A 27 0.98 -15.55 -0.59
C ILE A 27 0.60 -16.33 -1.85
N LEU A 28 0.03 -17.53 -1.71
CA LEU A 28 -0.48 -18.31 -2.84
C LEU A 28 -1.53 -17.53 -3.65
N ARG A 29 -2.44 -16.81 -2.98
CA ARG A 29 -3.41 -15.95 -3.68
C ARG A 29 -2.72 -14.85 -4.48
N LYS A 30 -1.70 -14.21 -3.92
CA LYS A 30 -0.92 -13.17 -4.62
C LYS A 30 -0.07 -13.76 -5.74
N GLU A 31 0.39 -15.00 -5.61
CA GLU A 31 1.03 -15.73 -6.70
C GLU A 31 0.05 -15.98 -7.85
N TRP A 32 -1.21 -16.35 -7.56
CA TRP A 32 -2.24 -16.51 -8.59
C TRP A 32 -2.66 -15.20 -9.26
N GLU A 33 -2.70 -14.10 -8.50
CA GLU A 33 -2.85 -12.75 -9.08
C GLU A 33 -1.67 -12.45 -10.02
N ARG A 34 -0.44 -12.67 -9.56
CA ARG A 34 0.79 -12.45 -10.32
C ARG A 34 0.81 -13.25 -11.62
N ARG A 35 0.48 -14.55 -11.58
CA ARG A 35 0.43 -15.43 -12.75
C ARG A 35 -0.57 -14.94 -13.80
N GLN A 36 -1.76 -14.51 -13.37
CA GLN A 36 -2.79 -13.97 -14.27
C GLN A 36 -2.48 -12.55 -14.76
N GLY A 37 -1.79 -11.75 -13.95
CA GLY A 37 -1.40 -10.37 -14.25
C GLY A 37 -0.07 -10.22 -14.97
N GLY A 38 0.48 -11.30 -15.54
CA GLY A 38 1.75 -11.26 -16.28
C GLY A 38 2.95 -10.80 -15.43
N GLY A 39 2.98 -11.18 -14.15
CA GLY A 39 4.00 -10.73 -13.20
C GLY A 39 3.51 -9.69 -12.19
N ARG A 40 2.31 -9.13 -12.37
CA ARG A 40 1.78 -8.02 -11.56
C ARG A 40 0.71 -8.46 -10.56
N PHE A 41 0.71 -7.86 -9.38
CA PHE A 41 -0.29 -8.10 -8.35
C PHE A 41 -0.45 -6.87 -7.44
N LEU A 42 -1.57 -6.80 -6.71
CA LEU A 42 -1.80 -5.71 -5.75
C LEU A 42 -1.73 -6.21 -4.31
N TRP A 43 -1.05 -5.44 -3.46
CA TRP A 43 -0.99 -5.71 -2.02
C TRP A 43 -1.72 -4.62 -1.22
N GLY A 44 -2.83 -4.96 -0.56
CA GLY A 44 -3.60 -4.02 0.25
C GLY A 44 -2.82 -3.45 1.44
N ILE A 45 -2.91 -2.13 1.68
CA ILE A 45 -2.25 -1.42 2.78
C ILE A 45 -3.20 -0.46 3.48
N GLY A 46 -3.05 -0.34 4.80
CA GLY A 46 -3.98 0.41 5.66
C GLY A 46 -3.90 1.94 5.56
N GLN A 47 -2.86 2.49 4.94
CA GLN A 47 -2.57 3.92 4.95
C GLN A 47 -1.89 4.36 3.65
N SER A 48 -2.04 5.64 3.31
CA SER A 48 -1.33 6.26 2.19
C SER A 48 0.18 6.33 2.46
N LEU A 49 0.97 6.21 1.39
CA LEU A 49 2.41 6.48 1.43
C LEU A 49 2.76 7.93 1.07
N GLY A 50 1.75 8.76 0.74
CA GLY A 50 1.96 10.12 0.24
C GLY A 50 2.86 10.12 -1.01
N SER A 51 3.75 11.10 -1.12
CA SER A 51 4.75 11.13 -2.20
C SER A 51 5.98 10.24 -1.94
N SER A 52 6.07 9.57 -0.78
CA SER A 52 7.31 8.91 -0.34
C SER A 52 7.78 7.81 -1.29
N ALA A 53 6.84 7.02 -1.85
CA ALA A 53 7.18 5.93 -2.77
C ALA A 53 7.73 6.47 -4.10
N GLN A 54 7.08 7.50 -4.66
CA GLN A 54 7.52 8.15 -5.89
C GLN A 54 8.87 8.84 -5.70
N VAL A 55 9.05 9.60 -4.61
CA VAL A 55 10.33 10.28 -4.31
C VAL A 55 11.46 9.27 -4.14
N ALA A 56 11.20 8.17 -3.42
CA ALA A 56 12.20 7.12 -3.25
C ALA A 56 12.55 6.45 -4.58
N ALA A 57 11.56 6.06 -5.38
CA ALA A 57 11.77 5.44 -6.68
C ALA A 57 12.54 6.33 -7.65
N LEU A 58 12.24 7.64 -7.69
CA LEU A 58 12.99 8.61 -8.50
C LEU A 58 14.45 8.74 -8.04
N ARG A 59 14.70 8.67 -6.73
CA ARG A 59 16.05 8.76 -6.15
C ARG A 59 16.88 7.51 -6.42
N THR A 60 16.27 6.32 -6.41
CA THR A 60 16.98 5.04 -6.53
C THR A 60 16.87 4.38 -7.92
N GLY A 61 16.09 4.94 -8.84
CA GLY A 61 15.78 4.38 -10.15
C GLY A 61 14.73 3.26 -10.12
N SER A 62 14.67 2.47 -9.04
CA SER A 62 13.63 1.49 -8.78
C SER A 62 13.39 1.36 -7.27
N LEU A 63 12.19 0.94 -6.86
CA LEU A 63 11.84 0.78 -5.45
C LEU A 63 11.40 -0.65 -5.16
N LEU A 64 12.05 -1.30 -4.20
CA LEU A 64 11.67 -2.63 -3.73
C LEU A 64 10.65 -2.56 -2.59
N ALA A 65 9.65 -3.43 -2.63
CA ALA A 65 8.79 -3.76 -1.52
C ALA A 65 9.29 -5.03 -0.80
N LEU A 66 9.62 -4.88 0.47
CA LEU A 66 10.07 -5.96 1.35
C LEU A 66 8.96 -6.32 2.33
N PHE A 67 8.50 -7.56 2.27
CA PHE A 67 7.40 -8.04 3.10
C PHE A 67 7.93 -8.92 4.23
N SER A 68 7.77 -8.49 5.48
CA SER A 68 8.23 -9.24 6.65
C SER A 68 7.06 -9.74 7.48
N ALA A 69 7.23 -10.89 8.14
CA ALA A 69 6.20 -11.41 9.03
C ALA A 69 5.96 -10.45 10.22
N ALA A 70 4.71 -10.10 10.44
CA ALA A 70 4.27 -9.39 11.63
C ALA A 70 4.44 -10.32 12.83
N ALA A 71 5.04 -9.80 13.90
CA ALA A 71 5.31 -10.59 15.10
C ALA A 71 4.06 -10.84 15.97
N SER A 72 2.85 -10.56 15.49
CA SER A 72 1.60 -10.66 16.24
C SER A 72 0.76 -11.85 15.79
N ARG A 73 0.10 -12.51 16.75
CA ARG A 73 -0.87 -13.60 16.54
C ARG A 73 -2.00 -13.17 15.58
N PRO A 74 -2.60 -14.12 14.83
CA PRO A 74 -3.81 -13.85 14.06
C PRO A 74 -4.88 -13.29 14.98
N ARG A 75 -5.28 -12.03 14.75
CA ARG A 75 -6.43 -11.45 15.42
C ARG A 75 -7.63 -11.70 14.52
N ALA A 76 -8.63 -12.41 15.03
CA ALA A 76 -9.91 -12.47 14.34
C ALA A 76 -10.38 -11.03 14.09
N ALA A 77 -10.82 -10.73 12.86
CA ALA A 77 -11.39 -9.44 12.52
C ALA A 77 -12.76 -9.31 13.20
N GLN A 78 -12.73 -9.00 14.50
CA GLN A 78 -13.89 -8.67 15.29
C GLN A 78 -14.01 -7.14 15.35
N ASP A 79 -15.21 -6.64 15.14
CA ASP A 79 -15.52 -5.24 15.41
C ASP A 79 -15.51 -4.97 16.93
N LYS A 80 -15.65 -3.69 17.31
CA LYS A 80 -15.70 -3.27 18.72
C LYS A 80 -16.83 -3.94 19.54
N ARG A 81 -17.79 -4.59 18.88
CA ARG A 81 -18.95 -5.26 19.49
C ARG A 81 -18.82 -6.78 19.46
N GLY A 82 -17.65 -7.32 19.11
CA GLY A 82 -17.40 -8.76 19.04
C GLY A 82 -18.05 -9.47 17.85
N LYS A 83 -18.67 -8.72 16.91
CA LYS A 83 -19.22 -9.29 15.67
C LYS A 83 -18.13 -9.40 14.62
N ARG A 84 -18.24 -10.40 13.76
CA ARG A 84 -17.33 -10.56 12.61
C ARG A 84 -17.46 -9.31 11.74
N ALA A 85 -16.36 -8.57 11.61
CA ALA A 85 -16.34 -7.37 10.77
C ALA A 85 -16.66 -7.77 9.33
N GLY A 86 -17.56 -7.03 8.68
CA GLY A 86 -17.83 -7.21 7.26
C GLY A 86 -16.54 -7.08 6.45
N VAL A 87 -16.44 -7.79 5.33
CA VAL A 87 -15.30 -7.71 4.41
C VAL A 87 -15.78 -7.11 3.11
N VAL A 88 -15.06 -6.12 2.60
CA VAL A 88 -15.29 -5.55 1.28
C VAL A 88 -14.19 -6.00 0.32
N VAL A 89 -14.56 -6.17 -0.95
CA VAL A 89 -13.63 -6.24 -2.08
C VAL A 89 -13.59 -4.87 -2.76
N TRP A 90 -12.41 -4.45 -3.19
CA TRP A 90 -12.22 -3.20 -3.93
C TRP A 90 -12.27 -3.45 -5.42
N ASN A 91 -13.02 -2.64 -6.17
CA ASN A 91 -13.26 -2.86 -7.59
C ASN A 91 -12.61 -1.83 -8.50
N ALA A 92 -12.24 -0.67 -7.96
CA ALA A 92 -11.67 0.42 -8.72
C ALA A 92 -10.53 1.10 -7.97
N TRP A 93 -9.77 1.90 -8.70
CA TRP A 93 -8.72 2.76 -8.18
C TRP A 93 -8.85 4.18 -8.75
N VAL A 94 -8.23 5.14 -8.08
CA VAL A 94 -8.18 6.54 -8.53
C VAL A 94 -6.82 6.81 -9.17
N ASP A 95 -6.83 7.25 -10.43
CA ASP A 95 -5.61 7.58 -11.15
C ASP A 95 -5.02 8.95 -10.80
N ALA A 96 -3.86 9.26 -11.39
CA ALA A 96 -3.18 10.53 -11.16
C ALA A 96 -3.99 11.76 -11.60
N SER A 97 -4.96 11.60 -12.50
CA SER A 97 -5.89 12.66 -12.93
C SER A 97 -7.14 12.76 -12.05
N GLY A 98 -7.26 11.90 -11.03
CA GLY A 98 -8.44 11.82 -10.18
C GLY A 98 -9.59 11.00 -10.77
N GLN A 99 -9.39 10.35 -11.93
CA GLN A 99 -10.41 9.52 -12.55
C GLN A 99 -10.48 8.14 -11.90
N VAL A 100 -11.70 7.64 -11.74
CA VAL A 100 -11.95 6.29 -11.22
C VAL A 100 -11.82 5.29 -12.36
N ARG A 101 -10.89 4.34 -12.23
CA ARG A 101 -10.63 3.26 -13.18
C ARG A 101 -10.92 1.90 -12.55
N GLN A 102 -11.45 0.98 -13.34
CA GLN A 102 -11.69 -0.39 -12.87
C GLN A 102 -10.36 -1.11 -12.63
N LEU A 103 -10.34 -2.01 -11.65
CA LEU A 103 -9.22 -2.91 -11.41
C LEU A 103 -9.29 -4.12 -12.35
N PRO A 104 -8.14 -4.72 -12.73
CA PRO A 104 -8.08 -5.91 -13.58
C PRO A 104 -8.83 -7.06 -12.94
N GLN A 105 -9.68 -7.81 -13.66
CA GLN A 105 -10.61 -8.79 -13.07
C GLN A 105 -9.95 -9.84 -12.15
N HIS A 106 -8.68 -10.19 -12.40
CA HIS A 106 -7.93 -11.17 -11.61
C HIS A 106 -7.41 -10.62 -10.27
N VAL A 107 -7.38 -9.30 -10.06
CA VAL A 107 -6.94 -8.68 -8.81
C VAL A 107 -7.98 -8.87 -7.72
N PHE A 108 -7.57 -9.31 -6.52
CA PHE A 108 -8.48 -9.49 -5.39
C PHE A 108 -7.91 -8.84 -4.12
N VAL A 109 -8.29 -7.57 -3.90
CA VAL A 109 -7.92 -6.84 -2.69
C VAL A 109 -9.13 -6.73 -1.78
N THR A 110 -8.99 -7.24 -0.55
CA THR A 110 -10.02 -7.20 0.48
C THR A 110 -9.60 -6.32 1.66
N SER A 111 -10.56 -5.80 2.40
CA SER A 111 -10.31 -5.18 3.71
C SER A 111 -11.54 -5.23 4.61
N SER A 112 -11.39 -4.89 5.89
CA SER A 112 -12.53 -4.63 6.78
C SER A 112 -13.44 -3.53 6.20
N ALA A 113 -14.75 -3.79 6.18
CA ALA A 113 -15.79 -2.87 5.73
C ALA A 113 -15.88 -1.61 6.61
N THR A 114 -15.41 -1.69 7.85
CA THR A 114 -15.43 -0.58 8.80
C THR A 114 -14.02 -0.19 9.24
N LEU A 115 -13.86 1.09 9.54
CA LEU A 115 -12.68 1.64 10.20
C LEU A 115 -12.72 1.32 11.71
N PRO A 116 -11.60 1.46 12.44
CA PRO A 116 -11.61 1.34 13.90
C PRO A 116 -12.58 2.30 14.59
N SER A 117 -12.96 3.42 13.96
CA SER A 117 -14.00 4.33 14.44
C SER A 117 -15.42 3.74 14.36
N GLY A 118 -15.64 2.70 13.55
CA GLY A 118 -16.96 2.13 13.25
C GLY A 118 -17.58 2.68 11.97
N ALA A 119 -17.03 3.78 11.42
CA ALA A 119 -17.47 4.33 10.14
C ALA A 119 -17.22 3.36 8.98
N ALA A 120 -18.04 3.44 7.94
CA ALA A 120 -17.83 2.70 6.70
C ALA A 120 -16.48 3.09 6.08
N ARG A 121 -15.74 2.11 5.59
CA ARG A 121 -14.47 2.33 4.90
C ARG A 121 -14.75 2.66 3.44
N GLU A 122 -14.65 3.94 3.08
CA GLU A 122 -14.90 4.42 1.71
C GLU A 122 -13.71 4.26 0.78
N HIS A 123 -12.50 4.19 1.34
CA HIS A 123 -11.27 4.04 0.56
C HIS A 123 -10.27 3.13 1.26
N HIS A 124 -9.39 2.54 0.46
CA HIS A 124 -8.24 1.78 0.92
C HIS A 124 -7.06 2.08 0.00
N TYR A 125 -5.93 1.43 0.23
CA TYR A 125 -4.74 1.62 -0.59
C TYR A 125 -4.17 0.26 -0.96
N ALA A 126 -3.43 0.19 -2.06
CA ALA A 126 -2.64 -0.98 -2.40
C ALA A 126 -1.32 -0.60 -3.03
N LEU A 127 -0.28 -1.38 -2.76
CA LEU A 127 0.97 -1.36 -3.52
C LEU A 127 0.76 -2.00 -4.89
N VAL A 128 1.39 -1.44 -5.91
CA VAL A 128 1.45 -1.99 -7.26
C VAL A 128 2.76 -2.75 -7.39
N CYS A 129 2.68 -4.08 -7.27
CA CYS A 129 3.84 -4.94 -7.18
C CYS A 129 4.07 -5.72 -8.47
N VAL A 130 5.34 -5.93 -8.80
CA VAL A 130 5.79 -6.78 -9.90
C VAL A 130 6.79 -7.79 -9.36
N SER A 131 6.65 -9.04 -9.80
CA SER A 131 7.67 -10.06 -9.62
C SER A 131 7.78 -10.92 -10.88
N PRO A 132 8.97 -11.00 -11.51
CA PRO A 132 9.18 -11.90 -12.65
C PRO A 132 9.20 -13.37 -12.21
N THR A 133 9.47 -13.64 -10.94
CA THR A 133 9.54 -14.98 -10.36
C THR A 133 8.36 -15.28 -9.45
N GLU A 134 8.13 -16.57 -9.18
CA GLU A 134 7.12 -17.02 -8.21
C GLU A 134 7.33 -16.40 -6.82
N LEU A 135 6.23 -16.05 -6.16
CA LEU A 135 6.22 -15.59 -4.78
C LEU A 135 6.34 -16.79 -3.84
N SER A 136 7.57 -17.07 -3.38
CA SER A 136 7.83 -18.12 -2.39
C SER A 136 8.14 -17.54 -1.02
N VAL A 137 7.68 -18.21 0.04
CA VAL A 137 8.13 -17.95 1.41
C VAL A 137 9.53 -18.52 1.58
N GLY A 138 10.49 -17.68 1.94
CA GLY A 138 11.83 -18.18 2.28
C GLY A 138 12.91 -17.16 2.01
N SER A 139 13.31 -16.42 3.05
CA SER A 139 14.49 -15.57 3.02
C SER A 139 15.22 -15.66 4.35
N SER A 140 16.55 -15.77 4.30
CA SER A 140 17.41 -15.66 5.48
C SER A 140 17.55 -14.23 5.98
N LEU A 141 17.23 -13.23 5.14
CA LEU A 141 17.30 -11.83 5.51
C LEU A 141 16.30 -11.48 6.61
N ARG A 142 16.76 -10.59 7.50
CA ARG A 142 15.95 -10.02 8.57
C ARG A 142 15.98 -8.51 8.48
N VAL A 143 14.84 -7.90 8.79
CA VAL A 143 14.69 -6.45 8.88
C VAL A 143 14.73 -6.04 10.35
N PHE A 144 15.57 -5.07 10.67
CA PHE A 144 15.74 -4.53 12.02
C PHE A 144 15.16 -3.11 12.09
N PRO A 145 13.97 -2.91 12.68
CA PRO A 145 13.28 -1.62 12.65
C PRO A 145 14.06 -0.47 13.29
N GLU A 146 14.93 -0.75 14.27
CA GLU A 146 15.80 0.29 14.86
C GLU A 146 16.81 0.90 13.87
N ARG A 147 17.12 0.17 12.80
CA ARG A 147 18.01 0.58 11.71
C ARG A 147 17.27 1.23 10.54
N LEU A 148 15.97 1.48 10.69
CA LEU A 148 15.15 2.09 9.64
C LEU A 148 14.72 3.49 10.03
N ARG A 149 14.67 4.40 9.05
CA ARG A 149 14.07 5.74 9.19
C ARG A 149 13.07 5.96 8.08
N SER A 150 11.86 6.38 8.44
CA SER A 150 10.82 6.75 7.47
C SER A 150 11.32 7.88 6.59
N VAL A 151 11.27 7.72 5.27
CA VAL A 151 11.69 8.77 4.30
C VAL A 151 10.91 10.07 4.53
N SER A 152 9.64 9.97 4.90
CA SER A 152 8.76 11.13 5.12
C SER A 152 8.95 11.86 6.46
N THR A 153 9.45 11.19 7.51
CA THR A 153 9.50 11.78 8.86
C THR A 153 10.86 11.74 9.51
N ALA A 154 11.85 11.08 8.89
CA ALA A 154 13.16 10.77 9.46
C ALA A 154 13.12 10.08 10.84
N LYS A 155 11.96 9.55 11.25
CA LYS A 155 11.76 8.85 12.53
C LYS A 155 11.74 7.32 12.32
N PRO A 156 12.03 6.53 13.37
CA PRO A 156 11.84 5.09 13.31
C PRO A 156 10.39 4.71 12.96
N PRO A 157 10.16 3.64 12.21
CA PRO A 157 8.81 3.19 11.86
C PRO A 157 8.04 2.78 13.12
N GLY A 158 6.85 3.35 13.29
CA GLY A 158 6.00 3.13 14.45
C GLY A 158 5.38 1.72 14.46
N ARG A 159 5.05 1.18 15.64
CA ARG A 159 4.47 -0.18 15.77
C ARG A 159 3.17 -0.38 14.99
N SER A 160 2.38 0.69 14.78
CA SER A 160 1.11 0.69 14.05
C SER A 160 1.24 0.88 12.53
N GLN A 161 2.42 1.27 12.02
CA GLN A 161 2.62 1.53 10.59
C GLN A 161 2.81 0.22 9.81
N GLY A 162 1.73 -0.36 9.29
CA GLY A 162 1.79 -1.63 8.54
C GLY A 162 2.73 -1.57 7.34
N THR A 163 2.85 -0.42 6.67
CA THR A 163 3.67 -0.22 5.47
C THR A 163 4.27 1.18 5.47
N VAL A 164 5.55 1.31 5.13
CA VAL A 164 6.27 2.60 5.15
C VAL A 164 7.47 2.55 4.19
N VAL A 165 7.80 3.68 3.57
CA VAL A 165 9.05 3.82 2.80
C VAL A 165 10.16 4.28 3.74
N VAL A 166 11.27 3.54 3.76
CA VAL A 166 12.34 3.70 4.74
C VAL A 166 13.71 3.77 4.08
N ASP A 167 14.61 4.49 4.74
CA ASP A 167 16.05 4.43 4.55
C ASP A 167 16.67 3.52 5.61
N CYS A 168 17.59 2.66 5.18
CA CYS A 168 18.45 1.86 6.04
C CYS A 168 19.59 2.74 6.54
N VAL A 169 19.66 2.96 7.85
CA VAL A 169 20.79 3.67 8.47
C VAL A 169 21.82 2.64 8.92
N GLU A 170 23.01 2.68 8.34
CA GLU A 170 24.13 1.90 8.85
C GLU A 170 24.47 2.38 10.26
N ARG A 171 24.47 1.44 11.21
CA ARG A 171 24.99 1.65 12.56
C ARG A 171 26.04 0.59 12.81
N ALA A 172 27.23 1.02 13.23
CA ALA A 172 28.38 0.17 13.52
C ALA A 172 28.17 -0.82 14.69
N ALA A 173 27.06 -0.73 15.42
CA ALA A 173 26.75 -1.61 16.53
C ALA A 173 25.94 -2.84 16.09
N GLU A 174 26.24 -3.99 16.72
CA GLU A 174 25.45 -5.23 16.63
C GLU A 174 23.95 -4.93 16.78
N PRO A 175 23.06 -5.59 16.00
CA PRO A 175 21.64 -5.31 16.02
C PRO A 175 21.03 -5.72 17.36
N ALA A 176 21.01 -4.80 18.31
CA ALA A 176 20.31 -4.94 19.57
C ALA A 176 18.83 -4.57 19.36
N GLY A 177 18.01 -5.54 18.95
CA GLY A 177 16.58 -5.31 18.82
C GLY A 177 15.77 -6.38 18.12
N LYS A 178 14.47 -6.08 17.96
CA LYS A 178 13.49 -7.05 17.46
C LYS A 178 13.59 -7.18 15.95
N SER A 179 14.13 -8.30 15.48
CA SER A 179 14.20 -8.62 14.06
C SER A 179 12.87 -9.15 13.51
N HIS A 180 12.62 -8.88 12.23
CA HIS A 180 11.50 -9.45 11.47
C HIS A 180 12.04 -10.25 10.29
N SER A 181 11.69 -11.54 10.20
CA SER A 181 12.07 -12.37 9.06
C SER A 181 11.40 -11.86 7.78
N LEU A 182 12.20 -11.68 6.73
CA LEU A 182 11.70 -11.37 5.40
C LEU A 182 10.99 -12.61 4.84
N VAL A 183 9.84 -12.40 4.23
CA VAL A 183 8.99 -13.46 3.70
C VAL A 183 9.21 -13.57 2.19
N PHE A 184 9.01 -12.46 1.48
CA PHE A 184 9.29 -12.32 0.06
C PHE A 184 9.54 -10.83 -0.28
N THR A 185 9.95 -10.58 -1.52
CA THR A 185 10.15 -9.23 -2.07
C THR A 185 9.50 -9.09 -3.42
N ALA A 186 9.12 -7.86 -3.77
CA ALA A 186 8.66 -7.50 -5.10
C ALA A 186 9.21 -6.12 -5.50
N GLU A 187 9.26 -5.84 -6.79
CA GLU A 187 9.50 -4.48 -7.28
C GLU A 187 8.19 -3.69 -7.24
N LEU A 188 8.26 -2.38 -6.99
CA LEU A 188 7.13 -1.48 -7.14
C LEU A 188 7.19 -0.82 -8.51
N GLU A 189 6.14 -1.01 -9.29
CA GLU A 189 5.95 -0.37 -10.59
C GLU A 189 5.05 0.85 -10.43
N ALA A 190 5.30 1.91 -11.21
CA ALA A 190 4.46 3.10 -11.22
C ALA A 190 2.97 2.71 -11.43
N PRO A 191 2.03 3.28 -10.65
CA PRO A 191 2.16 4.43 -9.74
C PRO A 191 2.68 4.10 -8.32
N TYR A 192 3.28 2.92 -8.11
CA TYR A 192 3.86 2.38 -6.86
C TYR A 192 2.83 2.01 -5.80
N PHE A 193 1.83 2.87 -5.59
CA PHE A 193 0.63 2.57 -4.82
C PHE A 193 -0.56 3.33 -5.39
N VAL A 194 -1.77 2.81 -5.15
CA VAL A 194 -3.02 3.39 -5.62
C VAL A 194 -4.00 3.56 -4.48
N ARG A 195 -4.89 4.55 -4.60
CA ARG A 195 -6.08 4.67 -3.76
C ARG A 195 -7.19 3.82 -4.36
N LEU A 196 -7.69 2.86 -3.58
CA LEU A 196 -8.79 1.98 -3.94
C LEU A 196 -10.14 2.61 -3.58
N THR A 197 -11.13 2.38 -4.42
CA THR A 197 -12.51 2.89 -4.30
C THR A 197 -13.52 1.84 -4.78
N GLN A 198 -14.81 2.18 -4.73
CA GLN A 198 -15.94 1.31 -5.05
C GLN A 198 -15.92 -0.02 -4.28
N PRO A 199 -15.96 0.04 -2.93
CA PRO A 199 -16.00 -1.17 -2.11
C PRO A 199 -17.34 -1.89 -2.30
N THR A 200 -17.30 -3.22 -2.41
CA THR A 200 -18.50 -4.05 -2.39
C THR A 200 -18.42 -5.07 -1.28
N LEU A 201 -19.49 -5.18 -0.50
CA LEU A 201 -19.57 -6.13 0.61
C LEU A 201 -19.56 -7.57 0.08
N VAL A 202 -18.63 -8.37 0.57
CA VAL A 202 -18.53 -9.79 0.24
C VAL A 202 -19.38 -10.59 1.22
N LYS A 203 -20.29 -11.41 0.70
CA LYS A 203 -21.10 -12.31 1.53
C LYS A 203 -20.17 -13.30 2.25
N ALA A 204 -20.46 -13.60 3.51
CA ALA A 204 -19.64 -14.49 4.33
C ALA A 204 -19.46 -15.89 3.71
N ARG A 205 -20.49 -16.40 3.02
CA ARG A 205 -20.45 -17.68 2.29
C ARG A 205 -19.43 -17.67 1.14
N ASP A 206 -19.41 -16.59 0.36
CA ASP A 206 -18.56 -16.48 -0.82
C ASP A 206 -17.10 -16.27 -0.38
N LEU A 207 -16.88 -15.48 0.67
CA LEU A 207 -15.55 -15.34 1.28
C LEU A 207 -15.03 -16.67 1.84
N ALA A 208 -15.87 -17.45 2.52
CA ALA A 208 -15.49 -18.76 3.03
C ALA A 208 -15.13 -19.74 1.90
N ALA A 209 -15.90 -19.77 0.81
CA ALA A 209 -15.61 -20.61 -0.35
C ALA A 209 -14.29 -20.21 -1.04
N ILE A 210 -14.02 -18.90 -1.18
CA ILE A 210 -12.73 -18.41 -1.70
C ILE A 210 -11.58 -18.85 -0.80
N HIS A 211 -11.78 -18.83 0.53
CA HIS A 211 -10.76 -19.23 1.49
C HIS A 211 -10.48 -20.73 1.45
N GLU A 212 -11.53 -21.54 1.31
CA GLU A 212 -11.44 -22.98 1.11
C GLU A 212 -10.62 -23.32 -0.14
N ALA A 213 -11.01 -22.77 -1.31
CA ALA A 213 -10.34 -23.03 -2.57
C ALA A 213 -8.85 -22.68 -2.51
N ALA A 214 -8.52 -21.52 -1.91
CA ALA A 214 -7.12 -21.11 -1.73
C ALA A 214 -6.34 -22.06 -0.83
N ARG A 215 -6.92 -22.56 0.26
CA ARG A 215 -6.25 -23.52 1.15
C ARG A 215 -6.07 -24.88 0.48
N MET A 216 -7.03 -25.31 -0.35
CA MET A 216 -6.94 -26.56 -1.10
C MET A 216 -6.03 -26.46 -2.33
N GLY A 217 -5.51 -25.27 -2.65
CA GLY A 217 -4.70 -25.04 -3.85
C GLY A 217 -5.49 -25.15 -5.16
N ASP A 218 -6.82 -25.07 -5.10
CA ASP A 218 -7.70 -25.16 -6.26
C ASP A 218 -7.79 -23.80 -6.96
N PHE A 219 -6.91 -23.62 -7.95
CA PHE A 219 -6.79 -22.39 -8.72
C PHE A 219 -8.06 -22.08 -9.53
N ASP A 220 -8.65 -23.08 -10.19
CA ASP A 220 -9.79 -22.86 -11.09
C ASP A 220 -11.03 -22.44 -10.30
N THR A 221 -11.30 -23.10 -9.18
CA THR A 221 -12.38 -22.71 -8.28
C THR A 221 -12.14 -21.31 -7.70
N TYR A 222 -10.90 -21.01 -7.27
CA TYR A 222 -10.55 -19.69 -6.77
C TYR A 222 -10.77 -18.58 -7.83
N ALA A 223 -10.28 -18.78 -9.05
CA ALA A 223 -10.40 -17.82 -10.15
C ALA A 223 -11.87 -17.58 -10.51
N ASN A 224 -12.68 -18.63 -10.60
CA ASN A 224 -14.11 -18.52 -10.88
C ASN A 224 -14.87 -17.77 -9.78
N LEU A 225 -14.59 -18.07 -8.51
CA LEU A 225 -15.25 -17.43 -7.38
C LEU A 225 -14.88 -15.93 -7.27
N THR A 226 -13.59 -15.60 -7.38
CA THR A 226 -13.13 -14.20 -7.31
C THR A 226 -13.69 -13.37 -8.46
N LYS A 227 -13.69 -13.92 -9.69
CA LYS A 227 -14.31 -13.28 -10.85
C LYS A 227 -15.81 -13.06 -10.66
N ARG A 228 -16.54 -14.04 -10.13
CA ARG A 228 -17.98 -13.92 -9.84
C ARG A 228 -18.26 -12.79 -8.84
N VAL A 229 -17.55 -12.79 -7.70
CA VAL A 229 -17.71 -11.77 -6.65
C VAL A 229 -17.45 -10.36 -7.19
N ARG A 230 -16.45 -10.20 -8.05
CA ARG A 230 -16.14 -8.91 -8.67
C ARG A 230 -17.07 -8.51 -9.83
N SER A 231 -17.60 -9.48 -10.57
CA SER A 231 -18.53 -9.21 -11.68
C SER A 231 -19.91 -8.81 -11.17
N GLU A 232 -20.41 -9.47 -10.11
CA GLU A 232 -21.64 -9.08 -9.42
C GLU A 232 -21.55 -7.63 -8.88
N ALA A 233 -20.37 -7.24 -8.39
CA ALA A 233 -20.08 -5.89 -7.95
C ALA A 233 -20.07 -4.87 -9.10
N CYS A 234 -19.40 -5.19 -10.22
CA CYS A 234 -19.26 -4.31 -11.37
C CYS A 234 -20.58 -4.13 -12.15
N ALA A 235 -21.46 -5.13 -12.18
CA ALA A 235 -22.75 -5.06 -12.87
C ALA A 235 -23.73 -4.05 -12.25
N GLN A 236 -23.50 -3.64 -10.99
CA GLN A 236 -24.32 -2.66 -10.29
C GLN A 236 -23.90 -1.21 -10.56
N GLN A 237 -22.92 -0.94 -11.44
CA GLN A 237 -22.41 0.41 -11.71
C GLN A 237 -22.32 0.75 -13.20
N PRO A 238 -22.56 2.02 -13.61
CA PRO A 238 -22.57 2.43 -15.00
C PRO A 238 -21.18 2.29 -15.65
N ARG A 239 -21.15 1.65 -16.82
CA ARG A 239 -19.94 1.31 -17.58
C ARG A 239 -19.35 2.55 -18.25
N GLY A 240 -18.23 3.06 -17.73
CA GLY A 240 -17.29 3.87 -18.50
C GLY A 240 -16.23 2.97 -19.12
N VAL A 241 -16.08 2.98 -20.45
CA VAL A 241 -15.00 2.27 -21.15
C VAL A 241 -13.68 2.90 -20.73
N THR A 242 -12.89 2.21 -19.90
CA THR A 242 -11.66 2.77 -19.32
C THR A 242 -10.55 1.73 -19.37
N ARG A 243 -9.35 2.16 -19.80
CA ARG A 243 -8.11 1.36 -19.79
C ARG A 243 -7.82 0.83 -18.37
N ASP A 244 -7.43 -0.43 -18.27
CA ASP A 244 -7.11 -1.15 -17.03
C ASP A 244 -5.83 -0.58 -16.38
N LEU A 245 -5.65 -0.77 -15.06
CA LEU A 245 -4.44 -0.37 -14.31
C LEU A 245 -3.15 -0.82 -14.99
N PHE A 246 -3.15 -2.02 -15.55
CA PHE A 246 -2.00 -2.61 -16.22
C PHE A 246 -1.86 -2.23 -17.70
N ASP A 247 -2.85 -1.53 -18.26
CA ASP A 247 -2.82 -0.98 -19.62
C ASP A 247 -2.45 0.51 -19.64
N VAL A 248 -2.17 1.12 -18.49
CA VAL A 248 -1.69 2.51 -18.40
C VAL A 248 -0.19 2.50 -18.69
N PRO A 249 0.29 3.15 -19.77
CA PRO A 249 1.72 3.26 -20.00
C PRO A 249 2.35 4.00 -18.80
N PRO A 250 3.55 3.59 -18.34
CA PRO A 250 4.28 4.34 -17.33
C PRO A 250 4.43 5.76 -17.86
N ALA A 251 3.97 6.76 -17.10
CA ALA A 251 3.95 8.13 -17.58
C ALA A 251 5.35 8.51 -18.06
N ASP A 252 5.47 8.78 -19.37
CA ASP A 252 6.69 9.27 -19.97
C ASP A 252 7.08 10.55 -19.25
N HIS A 253 8.20 10.48 -18.53
CA HIS A 253 8.90 11.66 -18.04
C HIS A 253 9.49 12.39 -19.25
N THR A 254 8.64 13.09 -20.01
CA THR A 254 9.09 13.96 -21.10
C THR A 254 8.84 15.40 -20.76
N ALA A 255 9.93 16.14 -20.89
CA ALA A 255 10.09 17.53 -20.56
C ALA A 255 9.08 18.43 -21.27
N SER A 256 8.77 19.53 -20.59
CA SER A 256 8.14 20.71 -21.14
C SER A 256 8.80 21.10 -22.47
N SER A 257 8.04 21.09 -23.56
CA SER A 257 8.25 22.04 -24.65
C SER A 257 6.91 22.66 -25.04
N ARG A 258 6.89 23.98 -24.97
CA ARG A 258 5.76 24.85 -25.31
C ARG A 258 5.62 24.91 -26.83
N LEU A 259 4.39 25.05 -27.33
CA LEU A 259 3.96 26.15 -28.22
C LEU A 259 2.47 26.04 -28.63
N GLY A 260 1.75 27.16 -28.45
CA GLY A 260 0.50 27.62 -29.10
C GLY A 260 -0.74 26.71 -29.02
N GLY A 261 -1.90 27.07 -28.48
CA GLY A 261 -2.50 28.37 -28.23
C GLY A 261 -3.94 28.36 -28.79
N ALA A 262 -4.96 28.29 -27.94
CA ALA A 262 -6.31 28.81 -28.22
C ALA A 262 -7.16 28.81 -26.93
N ARG A 263 -7.74 29.97 -26.62
CA ARG A 263 -8.60 30.25 -25.47
C ARG A 263 -9.98 29.60 -25.62
N THR A 264 -10.50 29.05 -24.54
CA THR A 264 -11.93 29.15 -24.18
C THR A 264 -12.06 29.31 -22.66
N ARG A 265 -12.78 30.37 -22.25
CA ARG A 265 -13.19 30.63 -20.86
C ARG A 265 -14.43 29.78 -20.57
N HIS A 266 -14.48 29.08 -19.42
CA HIS A 266 -15.57 29.24 -18.44
C HIS A 266 -15.37 28.42 -17.15
N VAL A 267 -15.53 29.14 -16.04
CA VAL A 267 -16.06 28.79 -14.69
C VAL A 267 -15.36 27.69 -13.87
N SER A 268 -14.63 28.20 -12.89
CA SER A 268 -14.06 27.52 -11.73
C SER A 268 -15.11 27.06 -10.72
N ARG A 269 -15.05 25.78 -10.32
CA ARG A 269 -15.19 25.36 -8.90
C ARG A 269 -14.78 23.88 -8.74
N ALA A 270 -13.52 23.64 -8.36
CA ALA A 270 -13.07 22.46 -7.62
C ALA A 270 -11.64 22.72 -7.11
N GLY A 271 -11.40 22.42 -5.84
CA GLY A 271 -10.15 22.71 -5.14
C GLY A 271 -8.95 21.98 -5.76
N ASP A 272 -8.00 22.81 -6.19
CA ASP A 272 -6.76 22.45 -6.84
C ASP A 272 -5.71 22.10 -5.77
N TRP A 273 -5.31 20.83 -5.68
CA TRP A 273 -4.32 20.36 -4.70
C TRP A 273 -2.86 20.49 -5.17
N THR A 274 -2.62 21.21 -6.28
CA THR A 274 -1.28 21.40 -6.85
C THR A 274 -0.58 22.69 -6.41
N GLN A 275 -1.17 23.50 -5.52
CA GLN A 275 -0.69 24.85 -5.20
C GLN A 275 -0.28 25.10 -3.74
N LEU A 276 0.26 24.08 -3.04
CA LEU A 276 0.80 24.23 -1.67
C LEU A 276 2.18 23.58 -1.53
N THR A 277 3.19 24.07 -2.27
CA THR A 277 4.61 23.71 -2.04
C THR A 277 5.59 24.82 -2.40
N MET A 278 5.20 26.09 -2.25
CA MET A 278 6.16 27.19 -2.21
C MET A 278 5.66 28.26 -1.26
N GLU A 279 6.08 28.17 0.00
CA GLU A 279 6.45 29.27 0.90
C GLU A 279 6.65 28.69 2.30
N LEU A 280 7.91 28.59 2.74
CA LEU A 280 8.38 28.60 4.13
C LEU A 280 9.89 28.35 4.17
N LEU A 281 10.67 29.26 3.57
CA LEU A 281 12.07 29.47 3.88
C LEU A 281 12.34 30.98 3.77
N HIS A 282 13.15 31.50 4.70
CA HIS A 282 13.33 32.90 5.14
C HIS A 282 12.26 33.28 6.17
N GLY A 283 12.53 33.39 7.47
CA GLY A 283 13.77 33.71 8.17
C GLY A 283 13.45 34.94 9.00
N ASP A 284 13.51 34.85 10.33
CA ASP A 284 13.94 35.99 11.13
C ASP A 284 14.36 35.60 12.54
N SER A 285 15.34 36.39 12.97
CA SER A 285 16.20 36.20 14.12
C SER A 285 15.53 36.68 15.42
N LEU A 286 16.12 36.25 16.54
CA LEU A 286 15.79 36.57 17.94
C LEU A 286 15.62 38.09 18.21
N PRO A 287 15.08 38.50 19.37
CA PRO A 287 15.97 38.66 20.52
C PRO A 287 15.41 38.22 21.89
N PHE A 288 16.39 37.93 22.75
CA PHE A 288 16.39 37.85 24.22
C PHE A 288 15.51 38.88 24.97
N THR A 289 14.93 38.48 26.10
CA THR A 289 15.10 39.18 27.40
C THR A 289 14.90 38.25 28.62
N ARG A 290 15.80 38.47 29.61
CA ARG A 290 15.88 38.06 31.03
C ARG A 290 14.53 38.10 31.78
N GLY A 291 14.27 37.44 32.91
CA GLY A 291 15.09 36.81 33.97
C GLY A 291 14.30 36.78 35.29
N ARG A 292 14.94 36.26 36.37
CA ARG A 292 14.47 35.96 37.75
C ARG A 292 13.88 34.54 37.87
N GLY A 293 14.47 33.59 38.61
CA GLY A 293 15.38 33.64 39.74
C GLY A 293 14.60 33.40 41.04
N CYS A 294 14.65 32.19 41.58
CA CYS A 294 14.67 31.95 43.02
C CYS A 294 15.14 30.51 43.29
N ALA A 295 16.24 30.39 44.04
CA ALA A 295 16.72 29.18 44.66
C ALA A 295 15.86 28.86 45.90
N THR A 296 15.74 27.59 46.29
CA THR A 296 16.22 27.03 47.58
C THR A 296 15.63 25.64 47.89
N LEU A 297 16.51 24.75 48.38
CA LEU A 297 16.37 23.77 49.49
C LEU A 297 15.24 22.72 49.37
N PHE A 298 15.43 21.40 49.47
CA PHE A 298 16.44 20.52 50.06
C PHE A 298 16.65 19.29 49.17
#